data_AF-A0AA36N356-F1
#
_entry.id   AF-A0AA36N356-F1
#
_cell.length_a   1.000
_cell.length_b   1.000
_cell.length_c   1.000
_cell.angle_alpha   90.00
_cell.angle_beta   90.00
_cell.angle_gamma   90.00
#
_symmetry.space_group_name_H-M   'P 1'
#
loop_
_entity.id
_entity.type
_entity.pdbx_description
1 polymer ?
#
loop_
_entity_poly.entity_id
_entity_poly.type
_entity_poly.pdbx_seq_one_letter_code
_entity_poly.pdbx_strand_id
1 'polypeptide(L)'
;MATAVKLGLLGLGAADKQCRNLLFEQHWFNADSSRSLREFPEVTSDLRLCVAFNGQKNCCQTGLEHEQALHFAYWRQILLGKIVRVRQAKMATLEVKDDPAFQERETDRDQFFSAVQKYKEVLEPSVHGRCFSALLVYAAGMICFSCDAQWRQSVHRPETGAVPSSSASVLRVRIPAGDCVELWAECSALGQKSRALREAILDSRLAMRSRLPVEYLEMFEDQQALCDWAHDVIAMHPFTSPNEVEKEATPPVSMRRLQTETTLHESLERDNLSFIREYDVMNQGRASRFDTSWKGSHSAHSGSRGLSVAMAICAICWAIWQAPVAGEKESRGHGMATGTDTCLRLLGIGA
;
A
#
# COMPACT_ATOMS: atom_id res chain seq x y z
N MET A 1 5.51 -71.08 -17.06
CA MET A 1 4.59 -69.97 -16.75
C MET A 1 5.40 -68.90 -16.03
N ALA A 2 5.69 -67.79 -16.71
CA ALA A 2 6.49 -66.69 -16.16
C ALA A 2 5.58 -65.47 -16.00
N THR A 3 5.33 -65.08 -14.75
CA THR A 3 4.52 -63.91 -14.38
C THR A 3 5.40 -62.66 -14.50
N ALA A 4 5.18 -61.87 -15.55
CA ALA A 4 5.83 -60.59 -15.74
C ALA A 4 5.24 -59.57 -14.74
N VAL A 5 6.02 -59.22 -13.71
CA VAL A 5 5.72 -58.10 -12.81
C VAL A 5 5.91 -56.81 -13.58
N LYS A 6 4.80 -56.24 -14.04
CA LYS A 6 4.75 -54.91 -14.65
C LYS A 6 4.92 -53.89 -13.52
N LEU A 7 6.17 -53.52 -13.22
CA LEU A 7 6.47 -52.35 -12.39
C LEU A 7 5.81 -51.14 -13.06
N GLY A 8 4.70 -50.69 -12.49
CA GLY A 8 4.03 -49.47 -12.92
C GLY A 8 4.99 -48.31 -12.75
N LEU A 9 5.27 -47.61 -13.87
CA LEU A 9 5.68 -46.22 -13.82
C LEU A 9 4.59 -45.47 -13.04
N LEU A 10 4.78 -45.35 -11.73
CA LEU A 10 4.08 -44.37 -10.91
C LEU A 10 4.35 -43.03 -11.55
N GLY A 11 3.27 -42.37 -11.98
CA GLY A 11 3.33 -41.15 -12.75
C GLY A 11 4.31 -40.17 -12.13
N LEU A 12 5.23 -39.67 -12.95
CA LEU A 12 5.75 -38.32 -12.83
C LEU A 12 4.54 -37.38 -12.96
N GLY A 13 3.69 -37.38 -11.94
CA GLY A 13 2.64 -36.40 -11.77
C GLY A 13 3.36 -35.06 -11.85
N ALA A 14 2.91 -34.23 -12.79
CA ALA A 14 3.44 -32.89 -13.00
C ALA A 14 3.70 -32.28 -11.62
N ALA A 15 4.98 -32.16 -11.25
CA ALA A 15 5.36 -31.58 -9.99
C ALA A 15 4.76 -30.18 -10.03
N ASP A 16 3.66 -30.03 -9.31
CA ASP A 16 2.86 -28.84 -9.38
C ASP A 16 3.78 -27.69 -8.96
N LYS A 17 3.87 -26.66 -9.80
CA LYS A 17 4.84 -25.57 -9.65
C LYS A 17 4.44 -24.74 -8.43
N GLN A 18 4.83 -25.23 -7.25
CA GLN A 18 4.34 -24.81 -5.94
C GLN A 18 4.60 -23.32 -5.70
N CYS A 19 5.66 -22.77 -6.29
CA CYS A 19 6.05 -21.37 -6.12
C CYS A 19 5.40 -20.38 -7.10
N ARG A 20 4.43 -20.81 -7.91
CA ARG A 20 3.62 -19.92 -8.76
C ARG A 20 2.52 -19.21 -7.98
N ASN A 21 2.89 -18.37 -7.01
CA ASN A 21 1.94 -17.56 -6.25
C ASN A 21 1.35 -16.47 -7.14
N LEU A 22 0.03 -16.56 -7.41
CA LEU A 22 -0.69 -15.67 -8.33
C LEU A 22 -0.65 -14.20 -7.92
N LEU A 23 -0.46 -13.90 -6.63
CA LEU A 23 -0.26 -12.52 -6.17
C LEU A 23 1.07 -11.92 -6.62
N PHE A 24 2.01 -12.74 -7.10
CA PHE A 24 3.36 -12.37 -7.51
C PHE A 24 3.66 -12.83 -8.94
N GLU A 25 2.63 -12.90 -9.80
CA GLU A 25 2.75 -13.41 -11.18
C GLU A 25 3.87 -12.73 -11.98
N GLN A 26 4.04 -11.41 -11.82
CA GLN A 26 5.10 -10.63 -12.47
C GLN A 26 6.52 -11.06 -12.06
N HIS A 27 6.65 -11.75 -10.94
CA HIS A 27 7.91 -12.24 -10.38
C HIS A 27 8.02 -13.76 -10.43
N TRP A 28 7.17 -14.44 -11.20
CA TRP A 28 7.39 -15.86 -11.47
C TRP A 28 8.71 -16.07 -12.19
N PHE A 29 9.27 -17.27 -12.02
CA PHE A 29 10.53 -17.67 -12.63
C PHE A 29 10.54 -17.32 -14.13
N ASN A 30 11.46 -16.43 -14.48
CA ASN A 30 11.95 -16.30 -15.84
C ASN A 30 13.36 -16.89 -15.81
N ALA A 31 13.72 -17.67 -16.83
CA ALA A 31 14.97 -18.47 -16.85
C ALA A 31 16.24 -17.64 -16.53
N ASP A 32 16.17 -16.31 -16.69
CA ASP A 32 17.32 -15.41 -16.61
C ASP A 32 17.26 -14.38 -15.45
N SER A 33 16.24 -14.37 -14.58
CA SER A 33 16.12 -13.32 -13.56
C SER A 33 16.36 -13.82 -12.13
N SER A 34 17.46 -13.36 -11.53
CA SER A 34 17.72 -13.51 -10.08
C SER A 34 16.67 -12.80 -9.20
N ARG A 35 15.82 -11.97 -9.81
CA ARG A 35 14.74 -11.18 -9.20
C ARG A 35 13.37 -11.86 -9.26
N SER A 36 13.33 -13.14 -9.60
CA SER A 36 12.11 -13.94 -9.62
C SER A 36 12.05 -14.95 -8.46
N LEU A 37 10.86 -15.44 -8.19
CA LEU A 37 10.60 -16.63 -7.38
C LEU A 37 11.16 -17.88 -8.07
N ARG A 38 11.57 -18.86 -7.28
CA ARG A 38 11.96 -20.19 -7.80
C ARG A 38 10.74 -20.88 -8.41
N GLU A 39 10.97 -21.87 -9.27
CA GLU A 39 9.88 -22.71 -9.80
C GLU A 39 9.39 -23.71 -8.75
N PHE A 40 10.32 -24.25 -7.96
CA PHE A 40 10.09 -25.22 -6.90
C PHE A 40 10.67 -24.72 -5.58
N PRO A 41 10.08 -25.12 -4.45
CA PRO A 41 10.57 -24.67 -3.16
C PRO A 41 11.86 -25.40 -2.80
N GLU A 42 12.84 -24.63 -2.37
CA GLU A 42 14.18 -25.11 -2.02
C GLU A 42 14.56 -24.62 -0.62
N VAL A 43 15.49 -25.31 0.01
CA VAL A 43 16.01 -24.89 1.32
C VAL A 43 17.11 -23.85 1.08
N THR A 44 16.88 -22.63 1.53
CA THR A 44 17.87 -21.54 1.51
C THR A 44 18.23 -21.16 2.95
N SER A 45 19.38 -20.51 3.13
CA SER A 45 19.85 -20.06 4.45
C SER A 45 20.43 -18.65 4.43
N ASP A 46 20.41 -18.00 3.27
CA ASP A 46 21.05 -16.74 2.96
C ASP A 46 20.06 -15.60 2.72
N LEU A 47 18.76 -15.82 2.94
CA LEU A 47 17.77 -14.73 2.95
C LEU A 47 18.11 -13.77 4.08
N ARG A 48 18.13 -12.47 3.80
CA ARG A 48 18.48 -11.39 4.73
C ARG A 48 17.27 -10.65 5.24
N LEU A 49 16.20 -10.54 4.45
CA LEU A 49 14.96 -9.83 4.79
C LEU A 49 13.95 -10.82 5.37
N CYS A 50 13.58 -11.87 4.64
CA CYS A 50 12.57 -12.84 5.05
C CYS A 50 13.21 -14.03 5.80
N VAL A 51 13.98 -13.74 6.84
CA VAL A 51 14.83 -14.72 7.54
C VAL A 51 14.06 -15.87 8.21
N ALA A 52 12.76 -15.69 8.47
CA ALA A 52 11.89 -16.73 9.02
C ALA A 52 11.83 -18.00 8.14
N PHE A 53 12.12 -17.86 6.84
CA PHE A 53 12.12 -18.95 5.87
C PHE A 53 13.48 -19.63 5.69
N ASN A 54 14.55 -19.13 6.35
CA ASN A 54 15.85 -19.78 6.32
C ASN A 54 15.80 -21.16 7.00
N GLY A 55 16.44 -22.15 6.40
CA GLY A 55 16.42 -23.54 6.85
C GLY A 55 15.10 -24.28 6.53
N GLN A 56 14.16 -23.63 5.85
CA GLN A 56 12.88 -24.21 5.43
C GLN A 56 12.78 -24.24 3.90
N LYS A 57 11.94 -25.15 3.37
CA LYS A 57 11.60 -25.14 1.95
C LYS A 57 10.78 -23.89 1.64
N ASN A 58 11.30 -23.01 0.81
CA ASN A 58 10.68 -21.74 0.47
C ASN A 58 10.87 -21.40 -1.02
N CYS A 59 10.12 -20.43 -1.50
CA CYS A 59 10.10 -20.03 -2.92
C CYS A 59 11.04 -18.87 -3.25
N CYS A 60 11.65 -18.27 -2.23
CA CYS A 60 12.47 -17.08 -2.37
C CYS A 60 13.94 -17.41 -2.62
N GLN A 61 14.61 -16.45 -3.24
CA GLN A 61 16.06 -16.42 -3.39
C GLN A 61 16.58 -15.02 -3.08
N THR A 62 17.86 -14.93 -2.73
CA THR A 62 18.51 -13.68 -2.29
C THR A 62 18.37 -12.53 -3.30
N GLY A 63 18.32 -12.82 -4.60
CA GLY A 63 18.13 -11.78 -5.61
C GLY A 63 16.72 -11.15 -5.62
N LEU A 64 15.69 -11.87 -5.17
CA LEU A 64 14.32 -11.35 -5.03
C LEU A 64 14.21 -10.32 -3.89
N GLU A 65 15.08 -10.40 -2.88
CA GLU A 65 15.05 -9.49 -1.73
C GLU A 65 15.28 -8.03 -2.11
N HIS A 66 15.93 -7.78 -3.25
CA HIS A 66 16.02 -6.44 -3.81
C HIS A 66 14.64 -5.87 -4.18
N GLU A 67 13.82 -6.65 -4.89
CA GLU A 67 12.46 -6.24 -5.26
C GLU A 67 11.57 -6.10 -4.02
N GLN A 68 11.69 -7.03 -3.06
CA GLN A 68 10.99 -6.94 -1.78
C GLN A 68 11.30 -5.62 -1.04
N ALA A 69 12.56 -5.20 -1.02
CA ALA A 69 12.98 -3.93 -0.42
C ALA A 69 12.38 -2.71 -1.15
N LEU A 70 12.30 -2.75 -2.48
CA LEU A 70 11.67 -1.68 -3.28
C LEU A 70 10.19 -1.54 -2.94
N HIS A 71 9.44 -2.64 -2.89
CA HIS A 71 8.01 -2.60 -2.53
C HIS A 71 7.77 -2.20 -1.08
N PHE A 72 8.62 -2.63 -0.15
CA PHE A 72 8.55 -2.16 1.23
C PHE A 72 8.78 -0.64 1.34
N ALA A 73 9.76 -0.11 0.61
CA ALA A 73 10.01 1.33 0.56
C ALA A 73 8.82 2.10 -0.03
N TYR A 74 8.14 1.53 -1.03
CA TYR A 74 6.91 2.08 -1.60
C TYR A 74 5.79 2.21 -0.55
N TRP A 75 5.52 1.17 0.24
CA TRP A 75 4.52 1.25 1.32
C TRP A 75 4.84 2.36 2.33
N ARG A 76 6.12 2.51 2.66
CA ARG A 76 6.57 3.61 3.53
C ARG A 76 6.31 4.99 2.91
N GLN A 77 6.49 5.13 1.59
CA GLN A 77 6.16 6.37 0.88
C GLN A 77 4.66 6.64 0.84
N ILE A 78 3.82 5.62 0.64
CA ILE A 78 2.36 5.77 0.67
C ILE A 78 1.87 6.31 2.01
N LEU A 79 2.35 5.72 3.11
CA LEU A 79 2.03 6.20 4.46
C LEU A 79 2.54 7.62 4.71
N LEU A 80 3.74 7.95 4.22
CA LEU A 80 4.29 9.31 4.33
C LEU A 80 3.43 10.32 3.56
N GLY A 81 2.99 9.95 2.37
CA GLY A 81 2.11 10.74 1.51
C GLY A 81 0.82 11.13 2.22
N LYS A 82 0.20 10.22 3.00
CA LYS A 82 -0.99 10.53 3.80
C LYS A 82 -0.75 11.70 4.77
N ILE A 83 0.33 11.65 5.55
CA ILE A 83 0.65 12.71 6.53
C ILE A 83 1.01 14.03 5.84
N VAL A 84 1.71 13.97 4.69
CA VAL A 84 2.00 15.16 3.89
C VAL A 84 0.70 15.81 3.39
N ARG A 85 -0.26 15.03 2.90
CA ARG A 85 -1.57 15.54 2.43
C ARG A 85 -2.42 16.10 3.57
N VAL A 86 -2.43 15.46 4.75
CA VAL A 86 -3.07 16.03 5.96
C VAL A 86 -2.46 17.40 6.30
N ARG A 87 -1.14 17.53 6.23
CA ARG A 87 -0.45 18.82 6.48
C ARG A 87 -0.81 19.87 5.43
N GLN A 88 -0.85 19.50 4.15
CA GLN A 88 -1.25 20.41 3.07
C GLN A 88 -2.71 20.86 3.23
N ALA A 89 -3.63 19.94 3.52
CA ALA A 89 -5.03 20.25 3.78
C ALA A 89 -5.20 21.20 4.97
N LYS A 90 -4.42 21.02 6.05
CA LYS A 90 -4.36 21.97 7.17
C LYS A 90 -3.95 23.38 6.73
N MET A 91 -2.90 23.49 5.91
CA MET A 91 -2.44 24.79 5.42
C MET A 91 -3.48 25.47 4.53
N ALA A 92 -4.09 24.71 3.61
CA ALA A 92 -5.19 25.22 2.77
C ALA A 92 -6.42 25.63 3.60
N THR A 93 -6.72 24.91 4.68
CA THR A 93 -7.79 25.29 5.62
C THR A 93 -7.45 26.61 6.31
N LEU A 94 -6.20 26.82 6.72
CA LEU A 94 -5.76 28.06 7.37
C LEU A 94 -5.89 29.30 6.49
N GLU A 95 -5.76 29.16 5.17
CA GLU A 95 -5.90 30.25 4.19
C GLU A 95 -7.35 30.78 4.11
N VAL A 96 -8.35 30.02 4.58
CA VAL A 96 -9.74 30.51 4.67
C VAL A 96 -9.87 31.74 5.57
N LYS A 97 -8.88 32.03 6.44
CA LYS A 97 -8.84 33.26 7.22
C LYS A 97 -8.81 34.54 6.39
N ASP A 98 -8.35 34.43 5.15
CA ASP A 98 -8.29 35.55 4.20
C ASP A 98 -9.60 35.73 3.41
N ASP A 99 -10.55 34.79 3.51
CA ASP A 99 -11.89 34.91 2.92
C ASP A 99 -12.72 35.95 3.71
N PRO A 100 -13.36 36.94 3.05
CA PRO A 100 -14.25 37.90 3.71
C PRO A 100 -15.32 37.26 4.61
N ALA A 101 -15.80 36.07 4.24
CA ALA A 101 -16.80 35.34 5.02
C ALA A 101 -16.29 34.87 6.39
N PHE A 102 -14.97 34.82 6.60
CA PHE A 102 -14.38 34.48 7.90
C PHE A 102 -14.79 35.48 9.00
N GLN A 103 -15.07 36.74 8.64
CA GLN A 103 -15.41 37.79 9.60
C GLN A 103 -16.91 37.87 9.93
N GLU A 104 -17.78 37.13 9.23
CA GLU A 104 -19.24 37.27 9.35
C GLU A 104 -19.81 36.82 10.69
N ARG A 105 -19.33 35.69 11.24
CA ARG A 105 -19.91 35.05 12.44
C ARG A 105 -18.85 34.49 13.37
N GLU A 106 -18.95 34.83 14.65
CA GLU A 106 -18.01 34.34 15.68
C GLU A 106 -18.09 32.83 15.88
N THR A 107 -19.29 32.26 15.92
CA THR A 107 -19.51 30.81 16.08
C THR A 107 -18.82 29.98 15.00
N ASP A 108 -18.84 30.47 13.75
CA ASP A 108 -18.21 29.78 12.62
C ASP A 108 -16.68 29.78 12.77
N ARG A 109 -16.11 30.86 13.34
CA ARG A 109 -14.67 30.96 13.63
C ARG A 109 -14.25 29.99 14.73
N ASP A 110 -15.05 29.82 15.77
CA ASP A 110 -14.75 28.88 16.85
C ASP A 110 -14.73 27.44 16.33
N GLN A 111 -15.73 27.05 15.53
CA GLN A 111 -15.77 25.75 14.84
C GLN A 111 -14.57 25.56 13.90
N PHE A 112 -14.20 26.62 13.17
CA PHE A 112 -13.01 26.61 12.30
C PHE A 112 -11.71 26.36 13.10
N PHE A 113 -11.50 27.08 14.21
CA PHE A 113 -10.31 26.88 15.04
C PHE A 113 -10.30 25.49 15.69
N SER A 114 -11.48 24.95 16.03
CA SER A 114 -11.62 23.56 16.47
C SER A 114 -11.15 22.58 15.38
N ALA A 115 -11.61 22.72 14.12
CA ALA A 115 -11.17 21.90 13.00
C ALA A 115 -9.65 21.99 12.76
N VAL A 116 -9.08 23.21 12.78
CA VAL A 116 -7.62 23.44 12.66
C VAL A 116 -6.85 22.77 13.80
N GLN A 117 -7.41 22.75 15.00
CA GLN A 117 -6.79 22.07 16.14
C GLN A 117 -6.80 20.55 15.96
N LYS A 118 -7.88 19.96 15.42
CA LYS A 118 -7.93 18.53 15.12
C LYS A 118 -6.89 18.07 14.10
N TYR A 119 -6.53 18.91 13.13
CA TYR A 119 -5.40 18.60 12.25
C TYR A 119 -4.09 18.41 13.02
N LYS A 120 -3.84 19.22 14.06
CA LYS A 120 -2.63 19.07 14.89
C LYS A 120 -2.63 17.73 15.64
N GLU A 121 -3.78 17.32 16.15
CA GLU A 121 -3.91 16.04 16.87
C GLU A 121 -3.58 14.84 15.96
N VAL A 122 -4.07 14.84 14.71
CA VAL A 122 -3.75 13.79 13.72
C VAL A 122 -2.27 13.83 13.30
N LEU A 123 -1.68 15.02 13.20
CA LEU A 123 -0.28 15.23 12.78
C LEU A 123 0.75 14.97 13.89
N GLU A 124 0.30 14.66 15.11
CA GLU A 124 1.20 14.38 16.23
C GLU A 124 1.94 13.05 16.00
N PRO A 125 3.28 13.00 16.01
CA PRO A 125 4.03 11.77 15.75
C PRO A 125 3.69 10.61 16.67
N SER A 126 3.32 10.88 17.93
CA SER A 126 2.90 9.85 18.88
C SER A 126 1.55 9.22 18.53
N VAL A 127 0.72 9.89 17.73
CA VAL A 127 -0.61 9.39 17.31
C VAL A 127 -0.48 8.45 16.12
N HIS A 128 0.28 8.82 15.09
CA HIS A 128 0.38 8.00 13.87
C HIS A 128 1.60 7.05 13.85
N GLY A 129 2.64 7.30 14.65
CA GLY A 129 3.90 6.56 14.56
C GLY A 129 3.78 5.07 14.89
N ARG A 130 3.02 4.73 15.94
CA ARG A 130 2.76 3.33 16.30
C ARG A 130 1.95 2.60 15.24
N CYS A 131 0.83 3.19 14.83
CA CYS A 131 -0.02 2.67 13.75
C CYS A 131 0.77 2.39 12.47
N PHE A 132 1.57 3.36 12.01
CA PHE A 132 2.31 3.21 10.76
C PHE A 132 3.44 2.19 10.88
N SER A 133 4.05 2.04 12.06
CA SER A 133 5.01 0.96 12.30
C SER A 133 4.33 -0.42 12.20
N ALA A 134 3.14 -0.56 12.78
CA ALA A 134 2.35 -1.81 12.70
C ALA A 134 1.89 -2.11 11.27
N LEU A 135 1.49 -1.09 10.49
CA LEU A 135 1.19 -1.25 9.07
C LEU A 135 2.41 -1.69 8.25
N LEU A 136 3.60 -1.17 8.58
CA LEU A 136 4.84 -1.63 7.95
C LEU A 136 5.20 -3.06 8.35
N VAL A 137 4.94 -3.48 9.60
CA VAL A 137 5.04 -4.89 10.00
C VAL A 137 4.11 -5.75 9.14
N TYR A 138 2.85 -5.37 9.02
CA TYR A 138 1.87 -6.07 8.18
C TYR A 138 2.33 -6.15 6.71
N ALA A 139 2.78 -5.03 6.13
CA ALA A 139 3.29 -4.99 4.76
C ALA A 139 4.53 -5.87 4.57
N ALA A 140 5.48 -5.87 5.52
CA ALA A 140 6.63 -6.75 5.50
C ALA A 140 6.23 -8.23 5.53
N GLY A 141 5.25 -8.60 6.35
CA GLY A 141 4.69 -9.95 6.41
C GLY A 141 4.08 -10.38 5.07
N MET A 142 3.33 -9.48 4.42
CA MET A 142 2.73 -9.75 3.12
C MET A 142 3.76 -9.80 1.98
N ILE A 143 4.84 -9.03 2.07
CA ILE A 143 5.97 -9.12 1.13
C ILE A 143 6.68 -10.46 1.28
N CYS A 144 6.90 -10.94 2.51
CA CYS A 144 7.48 -12.25 2.77
C CYS A 144 6.55 -13.43 2.45
N PHE A 145 5.25 -13.18 2.25
CA PHE A 145 4.30 -14.22 1.82
C PHE A 145 4.69 -14.83 0.46
N SER A 146 5.45 -14.12 -0.36
CA SER A 146 6.00 -14.67 -1.61
C SER A 146 6.93 -15.86 -1.39
N CYS A 147 7.52 -15.99 -0.19
CA CYS A 147 8.42 -17.08 0.16
C CYS A 147 7.70 -18.34 0.62
N ASP A 148 6.41 -18.27 1.00
CA ASP A 148 5.68 -19.41 1.55
C ASP A 148 5.38 -20.46 0.47
N ALA A 149 6.05 -21.61 0.55
CA ALA A 149 5.84 -22.74 -0.36
C ALA A 149 4.41 -23.32 -0.29
N GLN A 150 3.70 -23.06 0.80
CA GLN A 150 2.34 -23.54 1.05
C GLN A 150 1.28 -22.44 0.89
N TRP A 151 1.59 -21.31 0.26
CA TRP A 151 0.68 -20.16 0.09
C TRP A 151 -0.73 -20.52 -0.38
N ARG A 152 -0.87 -21.61 -1.16
CA ARG A 152 -2.16 -22.09 -1.69
C ARG A 152 -3.16 -22.48 -0.59
N GLN A 153 -2.66 -22.94 0.55
CA GLN A 153 -3.47 -23.30 1.72
C GLN A 153 -3.96 -22.06 2.47
N SER A 154 -3.25 -20.93 2.28
CA SER A 154 -3.50 -19.65 2.93
C SER A 154 -4.25 -18.65 2.05
N VAL A 155 -4.85 -19.08 0.95
CA VAL A 155 -5.65 -18.22 0.09
C VAL A 155 -7.05 -18.77 -0.11
N HIS A 156 -8.00 -17.87 -0.31
CA HIS A 156 -9.32 -18.21 -0.82
C HIS A 156 -9.29 -18.10 -2.35
N ARG A 157 -9.77 -19.16 -3.02
CA ARG A 157 -9.96 -19.20 -4.46
C ARG A 157 -11.42 -19.49 -4.73
N PRO A 158 -12.01 -18.90 -5.78
CA PRO A 158 -13.38 -19.22 -6.13
C PRO A 158 -13.45 -20.70 -6.46
N GLU A 159 -14.41 -21.41 -5.86
CA GLU A 159 -14.74 -22.78 -6.25
C GLU A 159 -15.32 -22.71 -7.67
N THR A 160 -14.44 -22.80 -8.67
CA THR A 160 -14.88 -22.88 -10.06
C THR A 160 -15.56 -24.24 -10.23
N GLY A 161 -16.89 -24.25 -10.16
CA GLY A 161 -17.70 -25.41 -10.50
C GLY A 161 -17.27 -25.98 -11.85
N ALA A 162 -16.67 -27.16 -11.83
CA ALA A 162 -16.38 -28.06 -12.95
C ALA A 162 -15.50 -27.57 -14.13
N VAL A 163 -15.12 -26.30 -14.25
CA VAL A 163 -14.26 -25.84 -15.35
C VAL A 163 -12.87 -25.51 -14.81
N PRO A 164 -11.83 -26.31 -15.13
CA PRO A 164 -10.44 -25.99 -14.83
C PRO A 164 -9.97 -24.84 -15.73
N SER A 165 -10.41 -23.62 -15.43
CA SER A 165 -9.88 -22.42 -16.07
C SER A 165 -8.51 -22.13 -15.46
N SER A 166 -7.50 -22.03 -16.32
CA SER A 166 -6.13 -21.60 -16.02
C SER A 166 -6.02 -20.17 -15.45
N SER A 167 -7.15 -19.49 -15.25
CA SER A 167 -7.27 -18.11 -14.79
C SER A 167 -7.84 -17.99 -13.37
N ALA A 168 -7.75 -19.03 -12.53
CA ALA A 168 -8.21 -18.93 -11.15
C ALA A 168 -7.47 -17.80 -10.43
N SER A 169 -8.16 -16.73 -10.07
CA SER A 169 -7.60 -15.61 -9.31
C SER A 169 -7.61 -15.92 -7.82
N VAL A 170 -6.69 -15.29 -7.08
CA VAL A 170 -6.77 -15.25 -5.61
C VAL A 170 -7.79 -14.17 -5.26
N LEU A 171 -8.79 -14.53 -4.44
CA LEU A 171 -9.78 -13.56 -3.96
C LEU A 171 -9.30 -12.86 -2.69
N ARG A 172 -8.70 -13.63 -1.77
CA ARG A 172 -8.27 -13.13 -0.47
C ARG A 172 -7.16 -13.99 0.11
N VAL A 173 -6.28 -13.42 0.91
CA VAL A 173 -5.37 -14.16 1.80
C VAL A 173 -6.08 -14.44 3.12
N ARG A 174 -6.03 -15.69 3.58
CA ARG A 174 -6.59 -16.13 4.86
C ARG A 174 -5.67 -15.68 5.98
N ILE A 175 -6.02 -14.56 6.61
CA ILE A 175 -5.25 -13.96 7.70
C ILE A 175 -6.07 -14.14 8.98
N PRO A 176 -5.45 -14.59 10.09
CA PRO A 176 -6.16 -14.76 11.36
C PRO A 176 -6.82 -13.46 11.81
N ALA A 177 -8.01 -13.55 12.41
CA ALA A 177 -8.68 -12.39 12.99
C ALA A 177 -7.83 -11.69 14.07
N GLY A 178 -6.95 -12.44 14.75
CA GLY A 178 -5.99 -11.94 15.73
C GLY A 178 -5.05 -10.87 15.17
N ASP A 179 -4.62 -10.99 13.91
CA ASP A 179 -3.72 -10.05 13.26
C ASP A 179 -4.40 -8.70 13.04
N CYS A 180 -5.69 -8.70 12.69
CA CYS A 180 -6.48 -7.47 12.57
C CYS A 180 -6.75 -6.81 13.92
N VAL A 181 -7.00 -7.60 14.97
CA VAL A 181 -7.12 -7.08 16.35
C VAL A 181 -5.81 -6.42 16.80
N GLU A 182 -4.68 -7.09 16.54
CA GLU A 182 -3.36 -6.58 16.88
C GLU A 182 -3.06 -5.28 16.11
N LEU A 183 -3.31 -5.25 14.81
CA LEU A 183 -3.11 -4.07 13.98
C LEU A 183 -3.98 -2.89 14.46
N TRP A 184 -5.25 -3.15 14.79
CA TRP A 184 -6.15 -2.13 15.31
C TRP A 184 -5.70 -1.57 16.67
N ALA A 185 -5.17 -2.41 17.56
CA ALA A 185 -4.68 -1.95 18.86
C ALA A 185 -3.63 -0.83 18.70
N GLU A 186 -2.75 -0.95 17.69
CA GLU A 186 -1.73 0.05 17.37
C GLU A 186 -2.27 1.28 16.61
N CYS A 187 -3.42 1.16 15.95
CA CYS A 187 -4.02 2.21 15.10
C CYS A 187 -5.22 2.95 15.70
N SER A 188 -5.82 2.42 16.77
CA SER A 188 -7.05 2.96 17.37
C SER A 188 -6.96 4.43 17.75
N ALA A 189 -5.83 4.89 18.27
CA ALA A 189 -5.60 6.30 18.62
C ALA A 189 -5.66 7.21 17.38
N LEU A 190 -4.97 6.83 16.30
CA LEU A 190 -5.04 7.56 15.02
C LEU A 190 -6.47 7.57 14.48
N GLY A 191 -7.18 6.44 14.59
CA GLY A 191 -8.57 6.32 14.17
C GLY A 191 -9.50 7.30 14.85
N GLN A 192 -9.46 7.36 16.18
CA GLN A 192 -10.25 8.30 16.97
C GLN A 192 -9.96 9.76 16.59
N LYS A 193 -8.68 10.11 16.39
CA LYS A 193 -8.29 11.47 15.98
C LYS A 193 -8.72 11.79 14.55
N SER A 194 -8.65 10.82 13.63
CA SER A 194 -9.09 10.98 12.24
C SER A 194 -10.60 11.19 12.16
N ARG A 195 -11.38 10.42 12.91
CA ARG A 195 -12.84 10.61 13.03
C ARG A 195 -13.19 11.99 13.57
N ALA A 196 -12.57 12.39 14.68
CA ALA A 196 -12.81 13.70 15.29
C ALA A 196 -12.41 14.87 14.36
N LEU A 197 -11.36 14.70 13.54
CA LEU A 197 -10.99 15.66 12.50
C LEU A 197 -12.09 15.78 11.44
N ARG A 198 -12.56 14.64 10.92
CA ARG A 198 -13.63 14.62 9.92
C ARG A 198 -14.90 15.30 10.45
N GLU A 199 -15.35 14.94 11.65
CA GLU A 199 -16.50 15.54 12.31
C GLU A 199 -16.31 17.06 12.46
N ALA A 200 -15.17 17.52 13.00
CA ALA A 200 -14.91 18.94 13.18
C ALA A 200 -14.88 19.74 11.86
N ILE A 201 -14.44 19.13 10.76
CA ILE A 201 -14.48 19.76 9.43
C ILE A 201 -15.91 19.86 8.93
N LEU A 202 -16.70 18.79 9.05
CA LEU A 202 -18.11 18.79 8.64
C LEU A 202 -18.95 19.80 9.44
N ASP A 203 -18.62 19.97 10.72
CA ASP A 203 -19.28 20.95 11.60
C ASP A 203 -18.89 22.40 11.30
N SER A 204 -17.74 22.63 10.62
CA SER A 204 -17.24 23.97 10.31
C SER A 204 -17.54 24.36 8.86
N ARG A 205 -18.53 25.23 8.69
CA ARG A 205 -18.86 25.84 7.38
C ARG A 205 -17.67 26.53 6.73
N LEU A 206 -16.77 27.13 7.51
CA LEU A 206 -15.55 27.76 7.02
C LEU A 206 -14.49 26.71 6.63
N ALA A 207 -14.25 25.67 7.44
CA ALA A 207 -13.26 24.66 7.09
C ALA A 207 -13.61 23.91 5.78
N MET A 208 -14.90 23.67 5.53
CA MET A 208 -15.38 23.09 4.26
C MET A 208 -15.11 23.97 3.03
N ARG A 209 -14.74 25.25 3.18
CA ARG A 209 -14.33 26.13 2.07
C ARG A 209 -12.87 26.00 1.69
N SER A 210 -12.09 25.16 2.39
CA SER A 210 -10.70 24.87 2.03
C SER A 210 -10.60 24.48 0.56
N ARG A 211 -9.64 25.06 -0.16
CA ARG A 211 -9.40 24.77 -1.58
C ARG A 211 -8.88 23.35 -1.84
N LEU A 212 -8.31 22.70 -0.84
CA LEU A 212 -7.84 21.32 -0.94
C LEU A 212 -8.80 20.40 -0.19
N PRO A 213 -9.11 19.22 -0.77
CA PRO A 213 -9.88 18.20 -0.08
C PRO A 213 -9.12 17.67 1.13
N VAL A 214 -9.88 17.21 2.13
CA VAL A 214 -9.33 16.54 3.30
C VAL A 214 -8.78 15.17 2.88
N GLU A 215 -7.61 14.79 3.40
CA GLU A 215 -7.06 13.45 3.18
C GLU A 215 -8.04 12.38 3.67
N TYR A 216 -8.22 11.35 2.84
CA TYR A 216 -9.05 10.20 3.18
C TYR A 216 -8.35 9.31 4.21
N LEU A 217 -8.88 9.32 5.44
CA LEU A 217 -8.41 8.56 6.60
C LEU A 217 -9.48 7.60 7.17
N GLU A 218 -10.58 7.37 6.44
CA GLU A 218 -11.69 6.55 6.93
C GLU A 218 -11.27 5.10 7.19
N MET A 219 -10.24 4.59 6.51
CA MET A 219 -9.69 3.26 6.79
C MET A 219 -9.17 3.11 8.23
N PHE A 220 -8.92 4.21 8.94
CA PHE A 220 -8.52 4.17 10.34
C PHE A 220 -9.69 4.35 11.30
N GLU A 221 -10.91 4.67 10.86
CA GLU A 221 -11.99 5.05 11.76
C GLU A 221 -12.43 3.90 12.67
N ASP A 222 -12.36 2.65 12.21
CA ASP A 222 -12.68 1.47 13.01
C ASP A 222 -11.84 0.24 12.60
N GLN A 223 -11.89 -0.79 13.44
CA GLN A 223 -11.13 -2.03 13.26
C GLN A 223 -11.47 -2.74 11.94
N GLN A 224 -12.75 -2.78 11.56
CA GLN A 224 -13.18 -3.51 10.37
C GLN A 224 -12.70 -2.79 9.11
N ALA A 225 -12.88 -1.46 9.05
CA ALA A 225 -12.41 -0.64 7.95
C ALA A 225 -10.88 -0.75 7.76
N LEU A 226 -10.12 -0.81 8.85
CA LEU A 226 -8.67 -1.00 8.80
C LEU A 226 -8.28 -2.38 8.29
N CYS A 227 -8.96 -3.43 8.79
CA CYS A 227 -8.72 -4.81 8.40
C CYS A 227 -9.04 -5.02 6.92
N ASP A 228 -10.21 -4.55 6.46
CA ASP A 228 -10.63 -4.65 5.06
C ASP A 228 -9.66 -3.89 4.15
N TRP A 229 -9.28 -2.66 4.51
CA TRP A 229 -8.27 -1.92 3.75
C TRP A 229 -6.91 -2.63 3.72
N ALA A 230 -6.43 -3.17 4.84
CA ALA A 230 -5.15 -3.88 4.87
C ALA A 230 -5.18 -5.17 4.04
N HIS A 231 -6.31 -5.88 4.04
CA HIS A 231 -6.49 -7.06 3.19
C HIS A 231 -6.54 -6.69 1.71
N ASP A 232 -7.42 -5.77 1.34
CA ASP A 232 -7.71 -5.46 -0.06
C ASP A 232 -6.60 -4.64 -0.71
N VAL A 233 -5.94 -3.77 0.04
CA VAL A 233 -4.92 -2.86 -0.49
C VAL A 233 -3.51 -3.37 -0.27
N ILE A 234 -3.18 -3.93 0.91
CA ILE A 234 -1.81 -4.40 1.17
C ILE A 234 -1.65 -5.88 0.81
N ALA A 235 -2.52 -6.76 1.31
CA ALA A 235 -2.34 -8.20 1.17
C ALA A 235 -2.57 -8.70 -0.27
N MET A 236 -3.46 -8.08 -1.02
CA MET A 236 -3.71 -8.42 -2.42
C MET A 236 -2.70 -7.79 -3.40
N HIS A 237 -1.94 -6.79 -2.95
CA HIS A 237 -1.02 -6.02 -3.79
C HIS A 237 0.37 -5.81 -3.17
N PRO A 238 1.01 -6.88 -2.63
CA PRO A 238 2.27 -6.72 -1.91
C PRO A 238 3.42 -6.23 -2.82
N PHE A 239 3.37 -6.54 -4.12
CA PHE A 239 4.39 -6.21 -5.13
C PHE A 239 3.84 -5.34 -6.28
N THR A 240 2.69 -4.68 -6.11
CA THR A 240 2.30 -3.71 -7.14
C THR A 240 3.15 -2.46 -7.00
N SER A 241 3.83 -2.09 -8.08
CA SER A 241 4.20 -0.71 -8.33
C SER A 241 3.07 -0.11 -9.18
N PRO A 242 2.07 0.57 -8.59
CA PRO A 242 1.08 1.25 -9.40
C PRO A 242 1.79 2.20 -10.37
N ASN A 243 1.26 2.29 -11.58
CA ASN A 243 1.77 3.26 -12.55
C ASN A 243 1.60 4.69 -11.98
N GLU A 244 2.37 5.67 -12.47
CA GLU A 244 2.33 7.06 -11.97
C GLU A 244 0.89 7.62 -11.92
N VAL A 245 0.05 7.24 -12.88
CA VAL A 245 -1.36 7.63 -12.93
C VAL A 245 -2.14 7.05 -11.76
N GLU A 246 -1.96 5.77 -11.42
CA GLU A 246 -2.59 5.13 -10.25
C GLU A 246 -2.07 5.69 -8.93
N LYS A 247 -0.81 6.14 -8.86
CA LYS A 247 -0.25 6.82 -7.69
C LYS A 247 -0.92 8.18 -7.41
N GLU A 248 -1.26 8.91 -8.47
CA GLU A 248 -1.93 10.23 -8.36
C GLU A 248 -3.44 10.10 -8.29
N ALA A 249 -3.99 9.11 -8.99
CA ALA A 249 -5.41 8.97 -9.19
C ALA A 249 -6.09 8.13 -8.14
N THR A 250 -5.41 7.54 -7.14
CA THR A 250 -6.07 6.65 -6.17
C THR A 250 -7.22 7.42 -5.49
N PRO A 251 -8.48 7.26 -5.94
CA PRO A 251 -9.61 7.82 -5.24
C PRO A 251 -9.81 6.90 -4.01
N PRO A 252 -10.71 7.23 -3.08
CA PRO A 252 -11.13 6.23 -2.11
C PRO A 252 -11.54 4.99 -2.92
N VAL A 253 -10.85 3.87 -2.69
CA VAL A 253 -11.27 2.56 -3.19
C VAL A 253 -12.73 2.48 -2.78
N SER A 254 -13.63 2.52 -3.75
CA SER A 254 -15.06 2.34 -3.49
C SER A 254 -15.15 0.95 -2.91
N MET A 255 -15.16 0.87 -1.58
CA MET A 255 -15.38 -0.35 -0.83
C MET A 255 -16.80 -0.75 -1.17
N ARG A 256 -16.93 -1.47 -2.28
CA ARG A 256 -18.10 -2.26 -2.60
C ARG A 256 -18.06 -3.39 -1.59
N ARG A 257 -18.54 -3.03 -0.39
CA ARG A 257 -18.64 -3.85 0.81
C ARG A 257 -19.06 -5.24 0.36
N LEU A 258 -18.13 -6.18 0.38
CA LEU A 258 -18.39 -7.60 0.16
C LEU A 258 -19.22 -8.09 1.34
N GLN A 259 -20.49 -7.69 1.40
CA GLN A 259 -21.46 -8.12 2.42
C GLN A 259 -22.02 -9.52 2.11
N THR A 260 -21.37 -10.27 1.21
CA THR A 260 -21.94 -11.50 0.64
C THR A 260 -21.20 -12.78 1.01
N GLU A 261 -20.40 -12.80 2.09
CA GLU A 261 -19.65 -14.01 2.48
C GLU A 261 -19.93 -14.53 3.89
N THR A 262 -20.58 -13.76 4.77
CA THR A 262 -20.81 -14.23 6.15
C THR A 262 -21.85 -15.37 6.25
N THR A 263 -22.73 -15.52 5.26
CA THR A 263 -23.74 -16.60 5.23
C THR A 263 -23.32 -17.87 4.48
N LEU A 264 -22.18 -17.87 3.78
CA LEU A 264 -21.67 -19.06 3.07
C LEU A 264 -20.64 -19.86 3.89
N HIS A 265 -20.11 -19.28 4.96
CA HIS A 265 -19.05 -19.91 5.77
C HIS A 265 -19.56 -21.08 6.63
N GLU A 266 -20.84 -21.10 7.03
CA GLU A 266 -21.41 -22.20 7.85
C GLU A 266 -21.73 -23.48 7.04
N SER A 267 -21.90 -23.38 5.72
CA SER A 267 -22.33 -24.51 4.89
C SER A 267 -21.20 -25.29 4.21
N LEU A 268 -19.96 -24.78 4.22
CA LEU A 268 -18.80 -25.42 3.54
C LEU A 268 -17.83 -26.15 4.48
N GLU A 269 -17.98 -26.05 5.81
CA GLU A 269 -17.05 -26.69 6.76
C GLU A 269 -17.21 -28.22 6.88
N ARG A 270 -18.24 -28.84 6.30
CA ARG A 270 -18.62 -30.20 6.69
C ARG A 270 -17.94 -31.34 5.91
N ASP A 271 -17.44 -31.14 4.68
CA ASP A 271 -17.08 -32.29 3.82
C ASP A 271 -15.67 -32.32 3.21
N ASN A 272 -14.77 -31.36 3.49
CA ASN A 272 -13.39 -31.47 3.02
C ASN A 272 -12.39 -30.66 3.87
N LEU A 273 -12.10 -31.15 5.08
CA LEU A 273 -11.07 -30.63 6.00
C LEU A 273 -9.64 -30.88 5.49
N SER A 274 -9.39 -30.62 4.21
CA SER A 274 -8.03 -30.31 3.76
C SER A 274 -7.57 -29.10 4.57
N PHE A 275 -6.45 -29.24 5.28
CA PHE A 275 -5.91 -28.28 6.25
C PHE A 275 -5.91 -26.85 5.70
N ILE A 276 -6.97 -26.10 5.99
CA ILE A 276 -7.01 -24.66 5.77
C ILE A 276 -5.98 -24.07 6.71
N ARG A 277 -4.99 -23.38 6.16
CA ARG A 277 -3.94 -22.73 6.92
C ARG A 277 -4.19 -21.24 6.91
N GLU A 278 -4.13 -20.60 8.07
CA GLU A 278 -4.09 -19.15 8.14
C GLU A 278 -2.63 -18.68 8.08
N TYR A 279 -2.39 -17.54 7.41
CA TYR A 279 -1.08 -16.91 7.34
C TYR A 279 -1.01 -15.77 8.36
N ASP A 280 -0.26 -16.00 9.44
CA ASP A 280 0.03 -15.01 10.49
C ASP A 280 0.99 -13.94 9.94
N VAL A 281 0.41 -12.91 9.35
CA VAL A 281 1.14 -11.84 8.67
C VAL A 281 1.91 -10.99 9.67
N MET A 282 1.37 -10.76 10.85
CA MET A 282 2.01 -9.91 11.85
C MET A 282 3.28 -10.56 12.41
N ASN A 283 3.24 -11.86 12.71
CA ASN A 283 4.42 -12.60 13.15
C ASN A 283 5.47 -12.70 12.05
N GLN A 284 5.07 -12.96 10.80
CA GLN A 284 6.01 -12.99 9.67
C GLN A 284 6.66 -11.62 9.43
N GLY A 285 5.88 -10.54 9.58
CA GLY A 285 6.37 -9.17 9.54
C GLY A 285 7.39 -8.86 10.62
N ARG A 286 7.15 -9.29 11.87
CA ARG A 286 8.10 -9.12 12.98
C ARG A 286 9.37 -9.95 12.83
N ALA A 287 9.22 -11.17 12.32
CA ALA A 287 10.34 -12.07 12.09
C ALA A 287 11.20 -11.63 10.90
N SER A 288 10.68 -10.77 10.04
CA SER A 288 11.45 -10.14 8.97
C SER A 288 12.49 -9.16 9.49
N ARG A 289 13.45 -8.79 8.65
CA ARG A 289 14.46 -7.76 8.95
C ARG A 289 14.22 -6.43 8.25
N PHE A 290 13.00 -6.15 7.81
CA PHE A 290 12.67 -4.82 7.32
C PHE A 290 12.74 -3.79 8.45
N ASP A 291 13.17 -2.55 8.17
CA ASP A 291 13.05 -1.44 9.14
C ASP A 291 11.59 -0.99 9.19
N THR A 292 10.80 -1.68 10.01
CA THR A 292 9.38 -1.40 10.25
C THR A 292 9.16 -0.21 11.17
N SER A 293 10.22 0.40 11.71
CA SER A 293 10.08 1.53 12.62
C SER A 293 9.69 2.81 11.87
N TRP A 294 8.62 3.47 12.32
CA TRP A 294 8.21 4.76 11.79
C TRP A 294 8.96 5.91 12.48
N LYS A 295 9.98 6.46 11.81
CA LYS A 295 10.78 7.60 12.33
C LYS A 295 10.22 8.98 11.99
N GLY A 296 9.05 9.05 11.34
CA GLY A 296 8.45 10.30 10.87
C GLY A 296 9.30 11.05 9.82
N SER A 297 8.82 12.22 9.38
CA SER A 297 9.56 13.04 8.40
C SER A 297 10.77 13.77 9.00
N HIS A 298 11.02 13.64 10.31
CA HIS A 298 12.09 14.36 11.01
C HIS A 298 13.50 13.88 10.65
N SER A 299 13.63 12.71 10.02
CA SER A 299 14.95 12.12 9.71
C SER A 299 15.52 12.51 8.34
N ALA A 300 14.81 13.29 7.50
CA ALA A 300 15.28 13.63 6.16
C ALA A 300 16.40 14.70 6.13
N HIS A 301 16.73 15.33 7.26
CA HIS A 301 17.69 16.45 7.31
C HIS A 301 19.13 16.05 7.64
N SER A 302 19.45 14.77 7.88
CA SER A 302 20.78 14.38 8.37
C SER A 302 21.69 13.64 7.39
N GLY A 303 21.28 13.33 6.15
CA GLY A 303 22.24 12.72 5.22
C GLY A 303 21.66 12.08 3.98
N SER A 304 21.33 12.86 2.96
CA SER A 304 21.45 12.40 1.58
C SER A 304 21.53 13.61 0.65
N ARG A 305 22.66 13.77 -0.04
CA ARG A 305 22.82 14.70 -1.16
C ARG A 305 22.08 14.24 -2.44
N GLY A 306 21.15 13.27 -2.35
CA GLY A 306 20.55 12.59 -3.51
C GLY A 306 19.06 12.85 -3.75
N LEU A 307 18.26 13.14 -2.72
CA LEU A 307 16.80 13.29 -2.85
C LEU A 307 16.30 14.74 -2.94
N SER A 308 17.20 15.73 -2.79
CA SER A 308 16.82 17.16 -2.88
C SER A 308 16.55 17.62 -4.31
N VAL A 309 16.93 16.84 -5.33
CA VAL A 309 16.78 17.25 -6.74
C VAL A 309 15.33 17.10 -7.21
N ALA A 310 14.63 16.02 -6.85
CA ALA A 310 13.25 15.79 -7.30
C ALA A 310 12.25 16.82 -6.72
N MET A 311 12.34 17.12 -5.42
CA MET A 311 11.48 18.13 -4.79
C MET A 311 11.82 19.55 -5.23
N ALA A 312 13.10 19.86 -5.48
CA ALA A 312 13.51 21.15 -6.05
C ALA A 312 13.01 21.31 -7.49
N ILE A 313 13.04 20.25 -8.31
CA ILE A 313 12.53 20.30 -9.68
C ILE A 313 11.00 20.49 -9.71
N CYS A 314 10.24 19.82 -8.83
CA CYS A 314 8.80 20.07 -8.72
C CYS A 314 8.50 21.50 -8.26
N ALA A 315 9.24 22.05 -7.31
CA ALA A 315 9.09 23.43 -6.87
C ALA A 315 9.47 24.45 -7.97
N ILE A 316 10.50 24.17 -8.76
CA ILE A 316 10.94 25.01 -9.89
C ILE A 316 9.92 24.95 -11.04
N CYS A 317 9.45 23.76 -11.44
CA CYS A 317 8.42 23.65 -12.48
C CYS A 317 7.09 24.29 -12.03
N TRP A 318 6.72 24.22 -10.74
CA TRP A 318 5.57 24.95 -10.21
C TRP A 318 5.78 26.48 -10.23
N ALA A 319 6.95 26.97 -9.81
CA ALA A 319 7.27 28.41 -9.86
C ALA A 319 7.29 28.96 -11.30
N ILE A 320 7.81 28.19 -12.27
CA ILE A 320 7.80 28.55 -13.70
C ILE A 320 6.37 28.59 -14.24
N TRP A 321 5.48 27.71 -13.77
CA TRP A 321 4.08 27.68 -14.20
C TRP A 321 3.25 28.85 -13.65
N GLN A 322 3.60 29.37 -12.45
CA GLN A 322 2.89 30.50 -11.84
C GLN A 322 3.42 31.88 -12.23
N ALA A 323 4.53 31.98 -12.96
CA ALA A 323 5.06 33.27 -13.40
C ALA A 323 4.10 33.89 -14.44
N PRO A 324 3.44 35.04 -14.14
CA PRO A 324 2.60 35.71 -15.12
C PRO A 324 3.48 36.20 -16.27
N VAL A 325 3.11 35.86 -17.51
CA VAL A 325 3.79 36.33 -18.72
C VAL A 325 3.59 37.84 -18.82
N ALA A 326 4.54 38.59 -18.27
CA ALA A 326 4.54 40.04 -18.29
C ALA A 326 4.99 40.52 -19.66
N GLY A 327 4.01 40.77 -20.53
CA GLY A 327 4.13 41.68 -21.66
C GLY A 327 4.60 41.03 -22.97
N GLU A 328 3.65 40.74 -23.85
CA GLU A 328 3.96 40.64 -25.27
C GLU A 328 2.91 41.42 -26.07
N LYS A 329 3.33 42.63 -26.49
CA LYS A 329 2.64 43.41 -27.52
C LYS A 329 2.79 42.66 -28.85
N GLU A 330 1.67 42.15 -29.32
CA GLU A 330 1.25 42.03 -30.71
C GLU A 330 2.34 42.32 -31.77
N SER A 331 3.00 41.27 -32.27
CA SER A 331 3.48 41.26 -33.65
C SER A 331 3.48 39.84 -34.21
N ARG A 332 2.99 39.73 -35.45
CA ARG A 332 2.64 38.49 -36.14
C ARG A 332 3.84 37.56 -36.37
N GLY A 333 3.61 36.29 -36.04
CA GLY A 333 4.04 35.15 -36.84
C GLY A 333 5.43 34.60 -36.55
N HIS A 334 5.50 33.54 -35.74
CA HIS A 334 6.17 32.25 -36.05
C HIS A 334 6.13 31.35 -34.81
N GLY A 335 5.83 30.06 -35.02
CA GLY A 335 6.00 28.88 -34.14
C GLY A 335 5.98 29.07 -32.62
N MET A 336 4.84 28.78 -31.99
CA MET A 336 4.75 28.56 -30.54
C MET A 336 5.42 27.24 -30.15
N ALA A 337 6.58 27.31 -29.49
CA ALA A 337 7.11 26.24 -28.66
C ALA A 337 6.49 26.39 -27.25
N THR A 338 5.67 25.42 -26.84
CA THR A 338 5.01 25.42 -25.53
C THR A 338 6.01 25.11 -24.41
N GLY A 339 5.86 25.72 -23.24
CA GLY A 339 6.76 25.59 -22.08
C GLY A 339 6.95 24.17 -21.51
N THR A 340 6.27 23.18 -22.08
CA THR A 340 6.45 21.74 -21.82
C THR A 340 7.85 21.25 -22.19
N ASP A 341 8.46 21.79 -23.25
CA ASP A 341 9.78 21.34 -23.72
C ASP A 341 10.92 21.73 -22.77
N THR A 342 10.74 22.78 -21.97
CA THR A 342 11.79 23.26 -21.06
C THR A 342 11.90 22.43 -19.78
N CYS A 343 10.78 21.97 -19.19
CA CYS A 343 10.84 21.04 -18.04
C CYS A 343 11.33 19.65 -18.47
N LEU A 344 10.99 19.16 -19.68
CA LEU A 344 11.50 17.87 -20.17
C LEU A 344 13.02 17.86 -20.40
N ARG A 345 13.59 18.95 -20.92
CA ARG A 345 15.05 19.09 -21.09
C ARG A 345 15.80 19.19 -19.76
N LEU A 346 15.22 19.83 -18.74
CA LEU A 346 15.81 19.89 -17.39
C LEU A 346 15.80 18.53 -16.67
N LEU A 347 14.87 17.64 -17.05
CA LEU A 347 14.80 16.27 -16.54
C LEU A 347 15.78 15.30 -17.23
N GLY A 348 16.52 15.76 -18.26
CA GLY A 348 17.48 14.91 -18.99
C GLY A 348 16.82 13.79 -19.81
N ILE A 349 15.50 13.86 -20.03
CA ILE A 349 14.75 12.91 -20.84
C ILE A 349 14.79 13.41 -22.28
N GLY A 350 15.83 13.05 -23.01
CA GLY A 350 15.85 13.17 -24.47
C GLY A 350 14.97 12.07 -25.08
N ALA A 351 14.22 12.43 -26.12
CA ALA A 351 13.47 11.48 -26.95
C ALA A 351 14.39 10.44 -27.60
#